data_AF-A0A521II39-F1
#
_entry.id   AF-A0A521II39-F1
#
_cell.length_a   1.000
_cell.length_b   1.000
_cell.length_c   1.000
_cell.angle_alpha   90.00
_cell.angle_beta   90.00
_cell.angle_gamma   90.00
#
_symmetry.space_group_name_H-M   'P 1'
#
loop_
_entity.id
_entity.type
_entity.pdbx_description
1 polymer ?
#
loop_
_entity_poly.entity_id
_entity_poly.type
_entity_poly.pdbx_seq_one_letter_code
_entity_poly.pdbx_strand_id
1 'polypeptide(L)'
;TMGLWSSPRSLQIRQLADQGKSSVEIAEMLQVSVVMVQNYLPYKKGLYDEPEKTDTAMRSEKYRARNRSYAQRSRSREHKRPDGLPEDPTTAAPREKKAPYAMLLHLELRDSRLDYFEDDEAKILAKYGGVVKSISRDVIVPSSLALHQLHYLINMAFGWTNSHLHDFKLPQPLFQSLTAGKVLEIAPVFGYYLQFPNSTFDDEFWDDDYEETKSPRTWMRSKYLKQYRYRGISEYWLENQVEIRELARRRSMLTMHSSGSGAKAEPGQVRFEDASFQELLNPFMFDTGMPDVLKESLRLSEILSLDPVDIETAKASALAMDSGGIGLYKRYRDVFVAGAKQAKGSRDESIQSHAFLQMQMLQKKYEPKHVMPITDKLLYRYDYGDGWEVDITLVKEFGKDNRMVADETAAKVIADRRPVCIAKDGLHVLDDCGHVFGYIDMLEIIHGDDREEARDMREWARGQGWTGRDVSPRQIL
;
A
#
# COMPACT_ATOMS: atom_id res chain seq x y z
N THR A 1 7.13 -12.87 16.02
CA THR A 1 7.19 -12.57 14.58
C THR A 1 8.15 -13.52 13.87
N MET A 2 7.66 -14.45 13.03
CA MET A 2 8.44 -15.44 12.23
C MET A 2 9.73 -16.04 12.85
N GLY A 3 9.76 -16.25 14.17
CA GLY A 3 10.94 -16.75 14.89
C GLY A 3 12.12 -15.78 15.02
N LEU A 4 12.00 -14.53 14.58
CA LEU A 4 13.08 -13.52 14.66
C LEU A 4 13.16 -12.84 16.04
N TRP A 5 12.02 -12.69 16.72
CA TRP A 5 11.91 -12.19 18.09
C TRP A 5 10.57 -12.62 18.72
N SER A 6 10.54 -12.67 20.07
CA SER A 6 9.36 -12.92 20.90
C SER A 6 9.39 -12.08 22.18
N SER A 7 8.29 -11.39 22.53
CA SER A 7 8.05 -10.85 23.88
C SER A 7 7.49 -11.92 24.83
N PRO A 8 7.58 -11.73 26.16
CA PRO A 8 6.89 -12.56 27.15
C PRO A 8 5.39 -12.74 26.83
N ARG A 9 4.76 -11.64 26.39
CA ARG A 9 3.36 -11.59 25.97
C ARG A 9 3.10 -12.38 24.69
N SER A 10 3.96 -12.28 23.68
CA SER A 10 3.86 -13.10 22.47
C SER A 10 3.99 -14.61 22.77
N LEU A 11 4.84 -14.98 23.72
CA LEU A 11 5.00 -16.37 24.18
C LEU A 11 3.76 -16.86 24.92
N GLN A 12 3.18 -16.00 25.76
CA GLN A 12 1.95 -16.30 26.50
C GLN A 12 0.76 -16.49 25.56
N ILE A 13 0.60 -15.62 24.55
CA ILE A 13 -0.42 -15.76 23.51
C ILE A 13 -0.21 -17.06 22.72
N ARG A 14 1.03 -17.36 22.32
CA ARG A 14 1.38 -18.61 21.62
C ARG A 14 0.98 -19.84 22.44
N GLN A 15 1.35 -19.86 23.71
CA GLN A 15 1.06 -20.97 24.61
C GLN A 15 -0.45 -21.20 24.78
N LEU A 16 -1.24 -20.12 24.90
CA LEU A 16 -2.70 -20.23 25.01
C LEU A 16 -3.34 -20.70 23.69
N ALA A 17 -2.82 -20.27 22.54
CA ALA A 17 -3.29 -20.76 21.24
C ALA A 17 -2.92 -22.22 20.99
N ASP A 18 -1.72 -22.65 21.39
CA ASP A 18 -1.29 -24.06 21.31
C ASP A 18 -2.14 -24.97 22.21
N GLN A 19 -2.80 -24.42 23.23
CA GLN A 19 -3.82 -25.10 24.04
C GLN A 19 -5.21 -25.17 23.36
N GLY A 20 -5.35 -24.67 22.14
CA GLY A 20 -6.58 -24.71 21.36
C GLY A 20 -7.57 -23.56 21.62
N LYS A 21 -7.18 -22.53 22.36
CA LYS A 21 -8.03 -21.36 22.63
C LYS A 21 -8.13 -20.45 21.41
N SER A 22 -9.32 -19.90 21.18
CA SER A 22 -9.59 -18.92 20.13
C SER A 22 -9.02 -17.55 20.48
N SER A 23 -8.82 -16.69 19.48
CA SER A 23 -8.28 -15.34 19.70
C SER A 23 -9.15 -14.49 20.64
N VAL A 24 -10.47 -14.74 20.67
CA VAL A 24 -11.41 -14.07 21.58
C VAL A 24 -11.19 -14.54 23.02
N GLU A 25 -11.09 -15.86 23.24
CA GLU A 25 -10.83 -16.42 24.56
C GLU A 25 -9.47 -16.00 25.11
N ILE A 26 -8.44 -15.95 24.26
CA ILE A 26 -7.10 -15.46 24.67
C ILE A 26 -7.16 -13.98 25.03
N ALA A 27 -7.88 -13.17 24.26
CA ALA A 27 -8.02 -11.74 24.50
C ALA A 27 -8.70 -11.47 25.85
N GLU A 28 -9.79 -12.18 26.13
CA GLU A 28 -10.47 -12.12 27.43
C GLU A 28 -9.57 -12.58 28.58
N MET A 29 -8.83 -13.68 28.39
CA MET A 29 -7.93 -14.23 29.41
C MET A 29 -6.76 -13.30 29.76
N LEU A 30 -6.25 -12.57 28.76
CA LEU A 30 -5.11 -11.68 28.92
C LEU A 30 -5.53 -10.22 29.14
N GLN A 31 -6.83 -9.93 29.14
CA GLN A 31 -7.39 -8.58 29.18
C GLN A 31 -6.82 -7.66 28.09
N VAL A 32 -6.64 -8.20 26.90
CA VAL A 32 -6.13 -7.49 25.72
C VAL A 32 -7.16 -7.49 24.61
N SER A 33 -6.93 -6.74 23.52
CA SER A 33 -7.83 -6.74 22.37
C SER A 33 -7.70 -8.03 21.54
N VAL A 34 -8.78 -8.46 20.89
CA VAL A 34 -8.77 -9.60 19.95
C VAL A 34 -7.80 -9.37 18.79
N VAL A 35 -7.74 -8.12 18.30
CA VAL A 35 -6.83 -7.70 17.23
C VAL A 35 -5.37 -7.91 17.65
N MET A 36 -5.03 -7.52 18.87
CA MET A 36 -3.70 -7.74 19.44
C MET A 36 -3.34 -9.22 19.47
N VAL A 37 -4.24 -10.08 19.96
CA VAL A 37 -4.00 -11.53 19.95
C VAL A 37 -3.77 -12.05 18.53
N GLN A 38 -4.60 -11.62 17.57
CA GLN A 38 -4.47 -12.03 16.18
C GLN A 38 -3.12 -11.63 15.59
N ASN A 39 -2.61 -10.44 15.92
CA ASN A 39 -1.31 -9.94 15.45
C ASN A 39 -0.12 -10.74 16.01
N TYR A 40 -0.24 -11.34 17.20
CA TYR A 40 0.80 -12.21 17.76
C TYR A 40 0.72 -13.66 17.28
N LEU A 41 -0.41 -14.09 16.70
CA LEU A 41 -0.57 -15.45 16.18
C LEU A 41 0.00 -15.57 14.77
N PRO A 42 0.68 -16.69 14.45
CA PRO A 42 1.19 -16.93 13.11
C PRO A 42 0.03 -16.94 12.10
N TYR A 43 0.21 -16.23 11.00
CA TYR A 43 -0.68 -16.31 9.85
C TYR A 43 -0.92 -17.77 9.45
N LYS A 44 -2.20 -18.17 9.34
CA LYS A 44 -2.58 -19.46 8.73
C LYS A 44 -2.31 -19.51 7.21
N LYS A 45 -1.88 -18.42 6.58
CA LYS A 45 -1.41 -18.38 5.20
C LYS A 45 0.12 -18.52 5.19
N GLY A 46 0.60 -19.69 4.77
CA GLY A 46 2.01 -20.02 4.62
C GLY A 46 2.69 -19.25 3.48
N LEU A 47 2.94 -17.96 3.66
CA LEU A 47 3.61 -17.15 2.64
C LEU A 47 5.14 -17.13 2.77
N TYR A 48 5.70 -17.42 3.96
CA TYR A 48 7.13 -17.19 4.23
C TYR A 48 7.97 -18.47 4.40
N ASP A 49 7.37 -19.57 4.87
CA ASP A 49 8.07 -20.82 5.20
C ASP A 49 7.68 -22.01 4.30
N GLU A 50 6.94 -21.77 3.21
CA GLU A 50 6.61 -22.83 2.25
C GLU A 50 7.78 -23.14 1.30
N PRO A 51 7.92 -24.40 0.83
CA PRO A 51 9.01 -24.81 -0.06
C PRO A 51 9.07 -24.01 -1.36
N GLU A 52 7.91 -23.53 -1.83
CA GLU A 52 7.76 -22.62 -2.96
C GLU A 52 7.42 -21.20 -2.45
N LYS A 53 8.45 -20.38 -2.26
CA LYS A 53 8.27 -18.98 -1.85
C LYS A 53 7.63 -18.17 -2.98
N THR A 54 6.62 -17.36 -2.66
CA THR A 54 6.07 -16.35 -3.58
C THR A 54 7.14 -15.30 -3.94
N ASP A 55 7.00 -14.63 -5.08
CA ASP A 55 7.91 -13.55 -5.49
C ASP A 55 7.98 -12.43 -4.44
N THR A 56 6.85 -12.12 -3.82
CA THR A 56 6.72 -11.18 -2.70
C THR A 56 7.56 -11.61 -1.49
N ALA A 57 7.47 -12.89 -1.09
CA ALA A 57 8.25 -13.40 0.04
C ALA A 57 9.76 -13.37 -0.23
N MET A 58 10.18 -13.74 -1.45
CA MET A 58 11.57 -13.65 -1.89
C MET A 58 12.09 -12.20 -1.91
N ARG A 59 11.28 -11.23 -2.34
CA ARG A 59 11.66 -9.81 -2.39
C ARG A 59 11.77 -9.19 -1.00
N SER A 60 10.81 -9.47 -0.11
CA SER A 60 10.87 -9.06 1.30
C SER A 60 12.15 -9.56 1.97
N GLU A 61 12.49 -10.84 1.76
CA GLU A 61 13.72 -11.43 2.30
C GLU A 61 14.99 -10.76 1.74
N LYS A 62 15.05 -10.56 0.41
CA LYS A 62 16.16 -9.84 -0.24
C LYS A 62 16.29 -8.41 0.28
N TYR A 63 15.20 -7.69 0.47
CA TYR A 63 15.23 -6.32 0.97
C TYR A 63 15.71 -6.25 2.43
N ARG A 64 15.19 -7.13 3.30
CA ARG A 64 15.67 -7.28 4.69
C ARG A 64 17.16 -7.59 4.75
N ALA A 65 17.67 -8.44 3.84
CA ALA A 65 19.10 -8.71 3.73
C ALA A 65 19.91 -7.46 3.33
N ARG A 66 19.39 -6.63 2.40
CA ARG A 66 20.03 -5.36 1.99
C ARG A 66 20.11 -4.37 3.14
N ASN A 67 19.02 -4.21 3.90
CA ASN A 67 18.99 -3.32 5.08
C ASN A 67 19.98 -3.77 6.15
N ARG A 68 20.03 -5.07 6.47
CA ARG A 68 21.01 -5.62 7.42
C ARG A 68 22.45 -5.40 6.94
N SER A 69 22.71 -5.64 5.65
CA SER A 69 24.03 -5.42 5.05
C SER A 69 24.44 -3.95 5.10
N TYR A 70 23.54 -3.03 4.77
CA TYR A 70 23.78 -1.59 4.88
C TYR A 70 24.04 -1.17 6.33
N ALA A 71 23.23 -1.62 7.29
CA ALA A 71 23.42 -1.34 8.71
C ALA A 71 24.80 -1.81 9.21
N GLN A 72 25.23 -3.02 8.84
CA GLN A 72 26.56 -3.55 9.16
C GLN A 72 27.70 -2.75 8.50
N ARG A 73 27.55 -2.35 7.23
CA ARG A 73 28.55 -1.54 6.49
C ARG A 73 28.62 -0.10 6.99
N SER A 74 27.50 0.46 7.47
CA SER A 74 27.46 1.82 8.04
C SER A 74 28.13 1.90 9.41
N ARG A 75 28.12 0.80 10.21
CA ARG A 75 28.90 0.68 11.46
C ARG A 75 30.42 0.71 11.21
N SER A 76 30.89 0.40 10.01
CA SER A 76 32.31 0.39 9.61
C SER A 76 32.75 1.63 8.83
N ARG A 77 31.84 2.58 8.57
CA ARG A 77 32.11 3.83 7.85
C ARG A 77 31.40 5.01 8.53
N GLU A 78 32.00 5.54 9.59
CA GLU A 78 31.91 6.99 9.82
C GLU A 78 32.85 7.68 8.83
N HIS A 79 32.32 8.64 8.07
CA HIS A 79 32.95 9.44 7.00
C HIS A 79 32.76 8.94 5.55
N LYS A 80 31.69 9.42 4.90
CA LYS A 80 31.72 10.27 3.69
C LYS A 80 30.29 10.51 3.16
N ARG A 81 29.95 11.77 2.85
CA ARG A 81 28.74 12.16 2.12
C ARG A 81 28.94 11.89 0.62
N PRO A 82 27.94 11.40 -0.12
CA PRO A 82 27.95 11.48 -1.58
C PRO A 82 27.09 12.65 -2.08
N ASP A 83 27.60 13.30 -3.13
CA ASP A 83 26.98 14.37 -3.91
C ASP A 83 25.84 13.88 -4.81
N GLY A 84 25.07 14.86 -5.30
CA GLY A 84 23.78 14.75 -5.96
C GLY A 84 23.74 13.92 -7.25
N LEU A 85 22.51 13.48 -7.55
CA LEU A 85 22.16 12.68 -8.71
C LEU A 85 21.90 13.56 -9.94
N PRO A 86 22.31 13.14 -11.15
CA PRO A 86 21.94 13.81 -12.40
C PRO A 86 20.48 13.53 -12.77
N GLU A 87 19.82 14.53 -13.36
CA GLU A 87 18.48 14.44 -13.93
C GLU A 87 18.51 13.76 -15.30
N ASP A 88 17.62 12.80 -15.53
CA ASP A 88 17.41 12.15 -16.83
C ASP A 88 16.21 12.79 -17.54
N PRO A 89 16.38 13.37 -18.75
CA PRO A 89 15.28 14.04 -19.44
C PRO A 89 14.46 13.01 -20.22
N THR A 90 13.21 12.78 -19.79
CA THR A 90 12.25 12.08 -20.65
C THR A 90 11.02 12.96 -20.92
N THR A 91 10.97 13.44 -22.15
CA THR A 91 9.87 14.18 -22.75
C THR A 91 8.66 13.25 -22.93
N ALA A 92 7.52 13.65 -22.37
CA ALA A 92 6.21 13.13 -22.75
C ALA A 92 5.19 14.28 -22.78
N ALA A 93 4.29 14.20 -23.76
CA ALA A 93 3.39 15.27 -24.19
C ALA A 93 2.53 15.87 -23.04
N PRO A 94 2.20 17.17 -23.11
CA PRO A 94 1.41 17.84 -22.08
C PRO A 94 -0.01 17.25 -22.03
N ARG A 95 -0.39 16.65 -20.90
CA ARG A 95 -1.80 16.63 -20.50
C ARG A 95 -2.19 18.07 -20.14
N GLU A 96 -3.44 18.46 -20.39
CA GLU A 96 -3.97 19.76 -19.96
C GLU A 96 -3.61 20.00 -18.48
N LYS A 97 -2.68 20.92 -18.25
CA LYS A 97 -2.15 21.16 -16.91
C LYS A 97 -3.21 21.92 -16.13
N LYS A 98 -4.03 21.20 -15.34
CA LYS A 98 -4.65 21.82 -14.16
C LYS A 98 -3.54 22.53 -13.40
N ALA A 99 -3.79 23.77 -12.99
CA ALA A 99 -2.79 24.56 -12.29
C ALA A 99 -2.26 23.78 -11.07
N PRO A 100 -0.93 23.72 -10.88
CA PRO A 100 -0.37 22.96 -9.78
C PRO A 100 -0.82 23.58 -8.45
N TYR A 101 -1.27 22.72 -7.53
CA TYR A 101 -1.71 23.11 -6.20
C TYR A 101 -1.20 22.08 -5.18
N ALA A 102 -1.23 22.41 -3.90
CA ALA A 102 -0.78 21.52 -2.84
C ALA A 102 -1.94 21.11 -1.93
N MET A 103 -1.76 19.99 -1.25
CA MET A 103 -2.68 19.39 -0.29
C MET A 103 -1.96 19.21 1.04
N LEU A 104 -2.61 19.59 2.14
CA LEU A 104 -2.22 19.18 3.49
C LEU A 104 -2.93 17.87 3.82
N LEU A 105 -2.17 16.80 4.02
CA LEU A 105 -2.69 15.53 4.50
C LEU A 105 -2.31 15.35 5.97
N HIS A 106 -3.28 14.94 6.78
CA HIS A 106 -3.05 14.37 8.10
C HIS A 106 -2.98 12.85 7.96
N LEU A 107 -1.88 12.26 8.41
CA LEU A 107 -1.62 10.83 8.43
C LEU A 107 -1.63 10.38 9.89
N GLU A 108 -2.63 9.62 10.30
CA GLU A 108 -2.76 9.11 11.68
C GLU A 108 -2.63 7.59 11.68
N LEU A 109 -1.69 7.06 12.47
CA LEU A 109 -1.58 5.62 12.66
C LEU A 109 -2.74 5.15 13.54
N ARG A 110 -3.54 4.19 13.06
CA ARG A 110 -4.63 3.62 13.84
C ARG A 110 -4.11 2.89 15.08
N ASP A 111 -4.99 2.79 16.07
CA ASP A 111 -4.71 2.17 17.37
C ASP A 111 -3.45 2.72 18.06
N SER A 112 -3.08 3.97 17.79
CA SER A 112 -1.93 4.64 18.40
C SER A 112 -2.32 5.77 19.34
N ARG A 113 -3.62 6.04 19.50
CA ARG A 113 -4.08 7.08 20.42
C ARG A 113 -3.89 6.64 21.86
N LEU A 114 -3.35 7.53 22.69
CA LEU A 114 -3.08 7.24 24.11
C LEU A 114 -4.34 6.88 24.90
N ASP A 115 -5.51 7.40 24.50
CA ASP A 115 -6.80 7.14 25.16
C ASP A 115 -7.37 5.74 24.87
N TYR A 116 -6.72 4.94 24.04
CA TYR A 116 -7.07 3.54 23.81
C TYR A 116 -6.33 2.54 24.69
N PHE A 117 -5.23 2.96 25.33
CA PHE A 117 -4.35 2.06 26.09
C PHE A 117 -4.62 2.09 27.58
N GLU A 118 -4.22 1.03 28.28
CA GLU A 118 -4.12 1.05 29.74
C GLU A 118 -3.06 2.08 30.20
N ASP A 119 -3.17 2.54 31.44
CA ASP A 119 -2.35 3.64 31.98
C ASP A 119 -0.84 3.41 31.80
N ASP A 120 -0.35 2.17 31.95
CA ASP A 120 1.09 1.88 31.87
C ASP A 120 1.58 1.83 30.42
N GLU A 121 0.80 1.24 29.50
CA GLU A 121 1.09 1.23 28.06
C GLU A 121 1.05 2.65 27.48
N ALA A 122 0.05 3.45 27.87
CA ALA A 122 -0.06 4.86 27.51
C ALA A 122 1.16 5.67 28.01
N LYS A 123 1.62 5.43 29.25
CA LYS A 123 2.83 6.07 29.80
C LYS A 123 4.09 5.69 29.03
N ILE A 124 4.25 4.42 28.66
CA ILE A 124 5.40 3.94 27.87
C ILE A 124 5.40 4.64 26.51
N LEU A 125 4.27 4.64 25.80
CA LEU A 125 4.16 5.23 24.49
C LEU A 125 4.35 6.75 24.52
N ALA A 126 3.79 7.43 25.53
CA ALA A 126 3.98 8.87 25.70
C ALA A 126 5.44 9.22 26.01
N LYS A 127 6.07 8.50 26.95
CA LYS A 127 7.42 8.80 27.43
C LYS A 127 8.51 8.43 26.43
N TYR A 128 8.46 7.21 25.91
CA TYR A 128 9.54 6.64 25.08
C TYR A 128 9.21 6.67 23.59
N GLY A 129 7.93 6.63 23.24
CA GLY A 129 7.47 6.87 21.86
C GLY A 129 7.30 8.35 21.52
N GLY A 130 7.36 9.25 22.51
CA GLY A 130 7.21 10.69 22.31
C GLY A 130 5.83 11.11 21.82
N VAL A 131 4.80 10.34 22.19
CA VAL A 131 3.42 10.54 21.74
C VAL A 131 2.68 11.46 22.71
N VAL A 132 1.97 12.46 22.17
CA VAL A 132 1.13 13.39 22.94
C VAL A 132 -0.34 13.00 22.84
N LYS A 133 -0.79 12.63 21.64
CA LYS A 133 -2.15 12.19 21.36
C LYS A 133 -2.15 10.87 20.59
N SER A 134 -1.49 10.83 19.44
CA SER A 134 -1.39 9.66 18.56
C SER A 134 -0.20 9.76 17.63
N ILE A 135 0.32 8.63 17.15
CA ILE A 135 1.44 8.65 16.21
C ILE A 135 0.93 9.20 14.88
N SER A 136 1.31 10.42 14.52
CA SER A 136 0.75 11.11 13.35
C SER A 136 1.72 12.07 12.65
N ARG A 137 1.44 12.39 11.40
CA ARG A 137 2.24 13.27 10.55
C ARG A 137 1.34 14.21 9.75
N ASP A 138 1.68 15.50 9.74
CA ASP A 138 1.07 16.46 8.85
C ASP A 138 2.02 16.76 7.70
N VAL A 139 1.59 16.46 6.48
CA VAL A 139 2.43 16.56 5.28
C VAL A 139 1.77 17.44 4.24
N ILE A 140 2.53 18.40 3.69
CA ILE A 140 2.13 19.16 2.53
C ILE A 140 2.71 18.48 1.29
N VAL A 141 1.85 18.09 0.36
CA VAL A 141 2.19 17.33 -0.85
C VAL A 141 1.66 18.02 -2.11
N PRO A 142 2.30 17.85 -3.27
CA PRO A 142 1.72 18.27 -4.54
C PRO A 142 0.46 17.46 -4.85
N SER A 143 -0.60 18.09 -5.35
CA SER A 143 -1.84 17.39 -5.73
C SER A 143 -1.67 16.42 -6.90
N SER A 144 -0.56 16.51 -7.62
CA SER A 144 -0.16 15.60 -8.69
C SER A 144 0.62 14.37 -8.21
N LEU A 145 0.89 14.25 -6.90
CA LEU A 145 1.54 13.05 -6.35
C LEU A 145 0.66 11.83 -6.63
N ALA A 146 1.24 10.71 -7.07
CA ALA A 146 0.48 9.46 -7.23
C ALA A 146 0.35 8.73 -5.89
N LEU A 147 -0.66 7.88 -5.72
CA LEU A 147 -0.80 7.03 -4.53
C LEU A 147 0.44 6.13 -4.35
N HIS A 148 1.00 5.62 -5.44
CA HIS A 148 2.25 4.86 -5.40
C HIS A 148 3.43 5.67 -4.82
N GLN A 149 3.49 6.98 -5.11
CA GLN A 149 4.52 7.84 -4.51
C GLN A 149 4.20 8.16 -3.05
N LEU A 150 2.90 8.30 -2.71
CA LEU A 150 2.45 8.50 -1.35
C LEU A 150 2.83 7.30 -0.46
N HIS A 151 2.78 6.07 -0.96
CA HIS A 151 3.27 4.89 -0.27
C HIS A 151 4.72 5.03 0.24
N TYR A 152 5.66 5.41 -0.65
CA TYR A 152 7.05 5.65 -0.26
C TYR A 152 7.21 6.82 0.72
N LEU A 153 6.38 7.84 0.58
CA LEU A 153 6.34 8.98 1.51
C LEU A 153 5.89 8.52 2.90
N ILE A 154 4.79 7.74 3.00
CA ILE A 154 4.27 7.19 4.25
C ILE A 154 5.33 6.32 4.93
N ASN A 155 5.98 5.42 4.17
CA ASN A 155 7.08 4.60 4.70
C ASN A 155 8.18 5.47 5.31
N MET A 156 8.63 6.51 4.60
CA MET A 156 9.63 7.44 5.13
C MET A 156 9.15 8.25 6.34
N ALA A 157 7.85 8.55 6.42
CA ALA A 157 7.23 9.35 7.47
C ALA A 157 7.06 8.58 8.79
N PHE A 158 6.76 7.28 8.72
CA PHE A 158 6.62 6.41 9.88
C PHE A 158 7.89 5.62 10.22
N GLY A 159 8.87 5.59 9.30
CA GLY A 159 10.16 4.91 9.51
C GLY A 159 10.23 3.49 8.95
N TRP A 160 9.15 3.04 8.32
CA TRP A 160 9.08 1.76 7.60
C TRP A 160 9.99 1.74 6.38
N THR A 161 10.26 0.53 5.94
CA THR A 161 11.32 0.29 4.97
C THR A 161 10.82 -0.22 3.64
N ASN A 162 9.52 -0.26 3.35
CA ASN A 162 8.99 -0.83 2.10
C ASN A 162 9.38 -2.32 1.91
N SER A 163 9.36 -3.09 3.01
CA SER A 163 9.68 -4.54 3.02
C SER A 163 8.44 -5.45 2.89
N HIS A 164 7.24 -4.87 2.90
CA HIS A 164 5.98 -5.59 2.97
C HIS A 164 4.97 -5.07 1.94
N LEU A 165 3.91 -5.87 1.72
CA LEU A 165 2.77 -5.49 0.89
C LEU A 165 1.99 -4.34 1.53
N HIS A 166 1.29 -3.61 0.67
CA HIS A 166 0.44 -2.51 1.05
C HIS A 166 -0.75 -2.37 0.11
N ASP A 167 -1.76 -1.63 0.57
CA ASP A 167 -2.90 -1.24 -0.26
C ASP A 167 -3.42 0.15 0.14
N PHE A 168 -4.14 0.78 -0.79
CA PHE A 168 -4.98 1.95 -0.53
C PHE A 168 -6.44 1.57 -0.71
N LYS A 169 -7.29 1.96 0.24
CA LYS A 169 -8.73 1.69 0.22
C LYS A 169 -9.56 2.94 0.41
N LEU A 170 -10.73 2.92 -0.19
CA LEU A 170 -11.79 3.89 0.08
C LEU A 170 -12.41 3.62 1.46
N PRO A 171 -13.00 4.65 2.10
CA PRO A 171 -13.92 4.44 3.21
C PRO A 171 -15.01 3.43 2.83
N GLN A 172 -15.32 2.50 3.72
CA GLN A 172 -16.20 1.36 3.43
C GLN A 172 -17.58 1.76 2.84
N PRO A 173 -18.29 2.79 3.33
CA PRO A 173 -19.56 3.20 2.73
C PRO A 173 -19.43 3.67 1.28
N LEU A 174 -18.32 4.36 0.98
CA LEU A 174 -18.05 4.87 -0.36
C LEU A 174 -17.69 3.72 -1.31
N PHE A 175 -16.86 2.79 -0.84
CA PHE A 175 -16.53 1.56 -1.57
C PHE A 175 -17.79 0.75 -1.91
N GLN A 176 -18.68 0.54 -0.95
CA GLN A 176 -19.94 -0.18 -1.15
C GLN A 176 -20.82 0.50 -2.21
N SER A 177 -20.93 1.83 -2.17
CA SER A 177 -21.71 2.59 -3.14
C SER A 177 -21.11 2.52 -4.55
N LEU A 178 -19.79 2.73 -4.66
CA LEU A 178 -19.04 2.65 -5.91
C LEU A 178 -19.17 1.27 -6.57
N THR A 179 -19.15 0.21 -5.77
CA THR A 179 -19.17 -1.19 -6.22
C THR A 179 -20.56 -1.84 -6.16
N ALA A 180 -21.61 -1.08 -5.88
CA ALA A 180 -22.98 -1.59 -5.89
C ALA A 180 -23.39 -2.01 -7.31
N GLY A 181 -23.84 -3.26 -7.48
CA GLY A 181 -24.33 -3.80 -8.75
C GLY A 181 -23.68 -5.12 -9.13
N LYS A 182 -24.00 -5.59 -10.34
CA LYS A 182 -23.39 -6.80 -10.91
C LYS A 182 -21.97 -6.54 -11.35
N VAL A 183 -21.09 -7.54 -11.22
CA VAL A 183 -19.65 -7.42 -11.52
C VAL A 183 -19.41 -6.87 -12.93
N LEU A 184 -20.11 -7.38 -13.93
CA LEU A 184 -19.93 -6.96 -15.33
C LEU A 184 -20.49 -5.56 -15.62
N GLU A 185 -21.51 -5.13 -14.89
CA GLU A 185 -22.08 -3.79 -15.01
C GLU A 185 -21.14 -2.74 -14.43
N ILE A 186 -20.50 -3.06 -13.29
CA ILE A 186 -19.54 -2.15 -12.63
C ILE A 186 -18.11 -2.28 -13.15
N ALA A 187 -17.83 -3.21 -14.07
CA ALA A 187 -16.48 -3.49 -14.57
C ALA A 187 -15.67 -2.23 -14.96
N PRO A 188 -16.26 -1.18 -15.58
CA PRO A 188 -15.53 0.05 -15.91
C PRO A 188 -14.94 0.83 -14.73
N VAL A 189 -15.39 0.59 -13.49
CA VAL A 189 -14.79 1.16 -12.27
C VAL A 189 -13.35 0.66 -12.08
N PHE A 190 -13.05 -0.57 -12.53
CA PHE A 190 -11.72 -1.15 -12.48
C PHE A 190 -10.83 -0.60 -13.59
N GLY A 191 -9.63 -0.17 -13.21
CA GLY A 191 -8.72 0.66 -13.99
C GLY A 191 -9.17 2.12 -14.10
N TYR A 192 -10.35 2.50 -13.58
CA TYR A 192 -10.74 3.90 -13.38
C TYR A 192 -10.37 4.37 -11.97
N TYR A 193 -10.93 3.72 -10.95
CA TYR A 193 -10.58 3.94 -9.53
C TYR A 193 -9.88 2.73 -8.91
N LEU A 194 -10.46 1.53 -9.10
CA LEU A 194 -10.02 0.30 -8.45
C LEU A 194 -9.04 -0.47 -9.35
N GLN A 195 -8.26 -1.36 -8.77
CA GLN A 195 -7.48 -2.34 -9.52
C GLN A 195 -8.15 -3.70 -9.44
N PHE A 196 -8.25 -4.38 -10.58
CA PHE A 196 -8.67 -5.78 -10.65
C PHE A 196 -7.44 -6.68 -10.53
N PRO A 197 -7.50 -7.77 -9.75
CA PRO A 197 -6.39 -8.71 -9.60
C PRO A 197 -5.93 -9.23 -10.97
N ASN A 198 -4.62 -9.12 -11.22
CA ASN A 198 -4.02 -9.47 -12.50
C ASN A 198 -2.81 -10.38 -12.26
N SER A 199 -2.85 -11.58 -12.82
CA SER A 199 -1.73 -12.54 -12.78
C SER A 199 -1.06 -12.70 -14.15
N THR A 200 -1.48 -11.93 -15.14
CA THR A 200 -1.00 -12.01 -16.52
C THR A 200 0.33 -11.30 -16.67
N PHE A 201 0.48 -10.16 -16.00
CA PHE A 201 1.69 -9.36 -16.01
C PHE A 201 2.28 -9.41 -14.60
N ASP A 202 3.46 -10.02 -14.47
CA ASP A 202 4.24 -10.04 -13.23
C ASP A 202 4.94 -8.66 -13.05
N ASP A 203 4.12 -7.62 -12.90
CA ASP A 203 4.54 -6.22 -12.91
C ASP A 203 4.17 -5.44 -11.64
N GLU A 204 3.72 -6.13 -10.59
CA GLU A 204 3.41 -5.54 -9.28
C GLU A 204 4.60 -4.73 -8.73
N PHE A 205 5.82 -5.17 -9.03
CA PHE A 205 7.06 -4.53 -8.59
C PHE A 205 7.85 -3.91 -9.74
N TRP A 206 7.15 -3.35 -10.73
CA TRP A 206 7.73 -2.76 -11.95
C TRP A 206 8.81 -1.69 -11.68
N ASP A 207 8.80 -1.10 -10.49
CA ASP A 207 9.71 -0.02 -10.11
C ASP A 207 10.77 -0.44 -9.08
N ASP A 208 10.93 -1.72 -8.73
CA ASP A 208 11.98 -2.18 -7.81
C ASP A 208 13.38 -2.12 -8.47
N ASP A 209 13.90 -0.90 -8.59
CA ASP A 209 15.15 -0.49 -9.25
C ASP A 209 16.27 -0.21 -8.23
N TYR A 210 16.24 -0.87 -7.05
CA TYR A 210 17.22 -0.61 -5.99
C TYR A 210 18.65 -0.99 -6.40
N GLU A 211 19.58 -0.05 -6.22
CA GLU A 211 21.01 -0.24 -6.41
C GLU A 211 21.73 -0.26 -5.05
N GLU A 212 22.52 -1.30 -4.78
CA GLU A 212 23.24 -1.47 -3.49
C GLU A 212 24.21 -0.33 -3.13
N THR A 213 24.57 0.51 -4.09
CA THR A 213 25.45 1.66 -3.90
C THR A 213 24.75 2.83 -3.21
N LYS A 214 23.42 2.86 -3.23
CA LYS A 214 22.60 3.91 -2.59
C LYS A 214 22.15 3.44 -1.21
N SER A 215 21.97 4.38 -0.28
CA SER A 215 21.29 4.02 0.98
C SER A 215 19.81 3.73 0.69
N PRO A 216 19.18 2.76 1.40
CA PRO A 216 17.74 2.49 1.28
C PRO A 216 16.88 3.74 1.42
N ARG A 217 17.22 4.63 2.38
CA ARG A 217 16.54 5.92 2.57
C ARG A 217 16.68 6.84 1.36
N THR A 218 17.88 6.98 0.79
CA THR A 218 18.11 7.80 -0.41
C THR A 218 17.32 7.26 -1.60
N TRP A 219 17.29 5.94 -1.78
CA TRP A 219 16.50 5.30 -2.82
C TRP A 219 15.00 5.56 -2.63
N MET A 220 14.45 5.33 -1.43
CA MET A 220 13.04 5.61 -1.13
C MET A 220 12.69 7.10 -1.36
N ARG A 221 13.55 8.05 -0.94
CA ARG A 221 13.35 9.47 -1.24
C ARG A 221 13.22 9.74 -2.74
N SER A 222 14.01 9.08 -3.56
CA SER A 222 13.98 9.28 -5.01
C SER A 222 12.62 8.93 -5.63
N LYS A 223 11.84 8.04 -5.01
CA LYS A 223 10.56 7.53 -5.54
C LYS A 223 9.45 8.57 -5.57
N TYR A 224 9.35 9.39 -4.54
CA TYR A 224 8.35 10.45 -4.46
C TYR A 224 8.86 11.82 -4.92
N LEU A 225 10.16 11.97 -5.17
CA LEU A 225 10.74 13.22 -5.69
C LEU A 225 10.82 13.27 -7.23
N LYS A 226 10.80 12.12 -7.90
CA LYS A 226 10.82 12.04 -9.37
C LYS A 226 9.42 12.19 -9.98
N GLN A 227 9.36 12.56 -11.25
CA GLN A 227 8.08 12.55 -11.97
C GLN A 227 7.58 11.11 -12.10
N TYR A 228 6.41 10.84 -11.53
CA TYR A 228 5.85 9.49 -11.59
C TYR A 228 5.24 9.17 -12.95
N ARG A 229 5.57 7.97 -13.41
CA ARG A 229 4.97 7.31 -14.56
C ARG A 229 4.93 5.82 -14.26
N TYR A 230 3.72 5.27 -14.22
CA TYR A 230 3.52 3.82 -14.17
C TYR A 230 4.13 3.16 -15.41
N ARG A 231 4.99 2.15 -15.21
CA ARG A 231 5.63 1.38 -16.31
C ARG A 231 5.13 -0.05 -16.42
N GLY A 232 4.25 -0.48 -15.52
CA GLY A 232 3.51 -1.73 -15.67
C GLY A 232 2.37 -1.62 -16.69
N ILE A 233 1.52 -2.63 -16.71
CA ILE A 233 0.40 -2.86 -17.60
C ILE A 233 -0.88 -3.13 -16.80
N SER A 234 -0.78 -3.84 -15.67
CA SER A 234 -1.90 -4.35 -14.88
C SER A 234 -2.91 -3.29 -14.42
N GLU A 235 -2.50 -2.05 -14.18
CA GLU A 235 -3.41 -0.98 -13.73
C GLU A 235 -4.19 -0.25 -14.85
N TYR A 236 -3.82 -0.44 -16.13
CA TYR A 236 -4.49 0.29 -17.21
C TYR A 236 -5.94 -0.16 -17.37
N TRP A 237 -6.80 0.78 -17.75
CA TRP A 237 -8.23 0.54 -17.86
C TRP A 237 -8.56 -0.63 -18.80
N LEU A 238 -8.01 -0.63 -20.01
CA LEU A 238 -8.24 -1.71 -20.98
C LEU A 238 -7.78 -3.08 -20.46
N GLU A 239 -6.70 -3.14 -19.68
CA GLU A 239 -6.20 -4.39 -19.12
C GLU A 239 -7.20 -4.98 -18.12
N ASN A 240 -7.64 -4.15 -17.17
CA ASN A 240 -8.65 -4.51 -16.19
C ASN A 240 -9.95 -4.99 -16.87
N GLN A 241 -10.36 -4.29 -17.93
CA GLN A 241 -11.52 -4.65 -18.73
C GLN A 241 -11.38 -6.02 -19.42
N VAL A 242 -10.19 -6.37 -19.90
CA VAL A 242 -9.93 -7.68 -20.50
C VAL A 242 -9.93 -8.77 -19.44
N GLU A 243 -9.24 -8.56 -18.31
CA GLU A 243 -9.14 -9.54 -17.22
C GLU A 243 -10.50 -9.94 -16.67
N ILE A 244 -11.37 -8.96 -16.36
CA ILE A 244 -12.72 -9.22 -15.83
C ILE A 244 -13.53 -10.07 -16.80
N ARG A 245 -13.48 -9.73 -18.10
CA ARG A 245 -14.21 -10.48 -19.14
C ARG A 245 -13.62 -11.87 -19.37
N GLU A 246 -12.31 -12.04 -19.23
CA GLU A 246 -11.66 -13.36 -19.30
C GLU A 246 -11.98 -14.20 -18.07
N LEU A 247 -12.03 -13.62 -16.87
CA LEU A 247 -12.46 -14.31 -15.67
C LEU A 247 -13.92 -14.78 -15.81
N ALA A 248 -14.81 -13.93 -16.29
CA ALA A 248 -16.20 -14.28 -16.55
C ALA A 248 -16.36 -15.46 -17.52
N ARG A 249 -15.50 -15.53 -18.55
CA ARG A 249 -15.48 -16.69 -19.48
C ARG A 249 -14.89 -17.95 -18.86
N ARG A 250 -13.80 -17.81 -18.08
CA ARG A 250 -13.12 -18.94 -17.42
C ARG A 250 -13.95 -19.55 -16.31
N ARG A 251 -14.73 -18.73 -15.60
CA ARG A 251 -15.59 -19.13 -14.48
C ARG A 251 -17.01 -18.67 -14.75
N SER A 252 -17.76 -19.42 -15.56
CA SER A 252 -19.16 -19.11 -15.88
C SER A 252 -20.09 -19.23 -14.66
N MET A 253 -19.74 -20.09 -13.70
CA MET A 253 -20.46 -20.30 -12.45
C MET A 253 -19.54 -20.03 -11.25
N LEU A 254 -20.06 -19.30 -10.27
CA LEU A 254 -19.41 -19.01 -9.00
C LEU A 254 -20.06 -19.83 -7.88
N THR A 255 -19.21 -20.46 -7.06
CA THR A 255 -19.64 -21.19 -5.87
C THR A 255 -19.69 -20.24 -4.68
N MET A 256 -20.87 -20.08 -4.11
CA MET A 256 -21.14 -19.23 -2.95
C MET A 256 -21.07 -20.04 -1.67
N HIS A 257 -20.18 -19.66 -0.77
CA HIS A 257 -20.13 -20.23 0.58
C HIS A 257 -20.80 -19.25 1.53
N SER A 258 -21.88 -19.67 2.21
CA SER A 258 -22.58 -18.81 3.17
C SER A 258 -21.68 -18.53 4.38
N SER A 259 -21.39 -17.27 4.64
CA SER A 259 -20.72 -16.81 5.85
C SER A 259 -21.73 -16.70 7.00
N GLY A 260 -22.05 -17.81 7.64
CA GLY A 260 -22.95 -17.85 8.80
C GLY A 260 -23.08 -19.24 9.43
N SER A 261 -22.87 -19.30 10.74
CA SER A 261 -22.74 -20.48 11.60
C SER A 261 -23.96 -21.43 11.62
N GLY A 262 -23.68 -22.72 11.56
CA GLY A 262 -24.60 -23.79 12.00
C GLY A 262 -25.37 -24.47 10.87
N ALA A 263 -25.04 -25.74 10.65
CA ALA A 263 -25.58 -26.66 9.65
C ALA A 263 -25.07 -26.47 8.20
N LYS A 264 -24.84 -27.62 7.54
CA LYS A 264 -24.45 -27.80 6.15
C LYS A 264 -25.42 -27.08 5.20
N ALA A 265 -25.26 -25.79 4.96
CA ALA A 265 -25.87 -25.14 3.81
C ALA A 265 -25.06 -25.59 2.58
N GLU A 266 -25.73 -26.21 1.59
CA GLU A 266 -25.06 -26.49 0.33
C GLU A 266 -24.64 -25.18 -0.33
N PRO A 267 -23.43 -25.11 -0.92
CA PRO A 267 -22.97 -23.90 -1.58
C PRO A 267 -23.94 -23.50 -2.68
N GLY A 268 -24.44 -22.26 -2.63
CA GLY A 268 -25.25 -21.71 -3.72
C GLY A 268 -24.40 -21.58 -4.99
N GLN A 269 -25.04 -21.59 -6.16
CA GLN A 269 -24.37 -21.30 -7.42
C GLN A 269 -24.99 -20.09 -8.10
N VAL A 270 -24.17 -19.16 -8.57
CA VAL A 270 -24.60 -17.99 -9.33
C VAL A 270 -23.80 -17.89 -10.62
N ARG A 271 -24.44 -17.50 -11.72
CA ARG A 271 -23.71 -17.21 -12.97
C ARG A 271 -22.86 -15.97 -12.76
N PHE A 272 -21.63 -15.96 -13.27
CA PHE A 272 -20.73 -14.82 -13.09
C PHE A 272 -21.35 -13.50 -13.58
N GLU A 273 -22.10 -13.55 -14.68
CA GLU A 273 -22.76 -12.37 -15.23
C GLU A 273 -23.91 -11.83 -14.38
N ASP A 274 -24.47 -12.67 -13.50
CA ASP A 274 -25.55 -12.31 -12.59
C ASP A 274 -25.04 -12.02 -11.18
N ALA A 275 -23.78 -12.35 -10.89
CA ALA A 275 -23.16 -12.15 -9.59
C ALA A 275 -22.99 -10.67 -9.27
N SER A 276 -23.39 -10.30 -8.07
CA SER A 276 -23.01 -9.02 -7.46
C SER A 276 -21.52 -9.01 -7.14
N PHE A 277 -20.97 -7.81 -7.00
CA PHE A 277 -19.57 -7.69 -6.60
C PHE A 277 -19.29 -8.20 -5.19
N GLN A 278 -20.24 -8.08 -4.26
CA GLN A 278 -20.10 -8.61 -2.90
C GLN A 278 -20.00 -10.14 -2.90
N GLU A 279 -20.72 -10.82 -3.80
CA GLU A 279 -20.62 -12.26 -3.99
C GLU A 279 -19.26 -12.68 -4.58
N LEU A 280 -18.61 -11.79 -5.34
CA LEU A 280 -17.27 -11.99 -5.88
C LEU A 280 -16.17 -11.86 -4.82
N LEU A 281 -16.37 -11.06 -3.75
CA LEU A 281 -15.40 -10.80 -2.68
C LEU A 281 -15.13 -12.01 -1.76
N ASN A 282 -15.44 -13.23 -2.21
CA ASN A 282 -15.11 -14.44 -1.50
C ASN A 282 -13.58 -14.71 -1.57
N PRO A 283 -12.85 -14.82 -0.44
CA PRO A 283 -11.39 -14.93 -0.41
C PRO A 283 -10.79 -16.15 -1.15
N PHE A 284 -11.61 -17.16 -1.51
CA PHE A 284 -11.17 -18.30 -2.34
C PHE A 284 -11.12 -17.99 -3.84
N MET A 285 -11.55 -16.80 -4.27
CA MET A 285 -11.66 -16.43 -5.68
C MET A 285 -10.38 -15.83 -6.25
N PHE A 286 -9.53 -15.22 -5.43
CA PHE A 286 -8.36 -14.49 -5.88
C PHE A 286 -7.10 -14.85 -5.09
N ASP A 287 -6.22 -15.62 -5.72
CA ASP A 287 -4.91 -15.98 -5.17
C ASP A 287 -3.92 -14.79 -5.23
N THR A 288 -4.17 -13.82 -6.12
CA THR A 288 -3.27 -12.71 -6.45
C THR A 288 -3.72 -11.35 -5.90
N GLY A 289 -4.54 -11.34 -4.84
CA GLY A 289 -5.02 -10.12 -4.18
C GLY A 289 -6.51 -9.84 -4.36
N MET A 290 -7.08 -8.99 -3.50
CA MET A 290 -8.52 -8.70 -3.49
C MET A 290 -8.85 -7.52 -4.42
N PRO A 291 -10.01 -7.51 -5.11
CA PRO A 291 -10.42 -6.42 -5.99
C PRO A 291 -10.97 -5.20 -5.22
N ASP A 292 -10.63 -5.03 -3.94
CA ASP A 292 -11.13 -3.95 -3.08
C ASP A 292 -10.10 -2.83 -2.85
N VAL A 293 -9.07 -2.77 -3.71
CA VAL A 293 -7.96 -1.81 -3.61
C VAL A 293 -8.03 -0.77 -4.73
N LEU A 294 -7.59 0.45 -4.41
CA LEU A 294 -7.40 1.53 -5.39
C LEU A 294 -6.18 1.23 -6.28
N LYS A 295 -6.25 1.63 -7.56
CA LYS A 295 -5.06 1.60 -8.43
C LYS A 295 -4.09 2.69 -8.00
N GLU A 296 -2.80 2.39 -7.91
CA GLU A 296 -1.84 3.31 -7.31
C GLU A 296 -1.33 4.39 -8.26
N SER A 297 -1.61 4.26 -9.54
CA SER A 297 -1.33 5.28 -10.55
C SER A 297 -2.23 6.52 -10.47
N LEU A 298 -3.31 6.47 -9.68
CA LEU A 298 -4.16 7.62 -9.39
C LEU A 298 -3.36 8.75 -8.75
N ARG A 299 -3.60 9.97 -9.21
CA ARG A 299 -3.10 11.19 -8.55
C ARG A 299 -3.97 11.55 -7.36
N LEU A 300 -3.40 12.21 -6.35
CA LEU A 300 -4.19 12.69 -5.21
C LEU A 300 -5.35 13.59 -5.66
N SER A 301 -5.13 14.47 -6.63
CA SER A 301 -6.19 15.31 -7.23
C SER A 301 -7.29 14.56 -8.01
N GLU A 302 -7.08 13.28 -8.32
CA GLU A 302 -8.05 12.41 -8.99
C GLU A 302 -8.88 11.60 -7.98
N ILE A 303 -8.57 11.65 -6.69
CA ILE A 303 -9.23 10.85 -5.66
C ILE A 303 -9.63 11.68 -4.41
N LEU A 304 -8.79 12.61 -3.99
CA LEU A 304 -8.97 13.50 -2.84
C LEU A 304 -9.49 14.90 -3.24
N SER A 305 -10.49 15.40 -2.52
CA SER A 305 -10.98 16.79 -2.59
C SER A 305 -11.70 17.17 -1.30
N LEU A 306 -11.60 18.44 -0.87
CA LEU A 306 -12.44 18.98 0.22
C LEU A 306 -13.88 19.23 -0.20
N ASP A 307 -14.15 19.18 -1.50
CA ASP A 307 -15.47 19.20 -2.11
C ASP A 307 -15.53 18.00 -3.07
N PRO A 308 -15.72 16.78 -2.53
CA PRO A 308 -15.73 15.56 -3.34
C PRO A 308 -16.97 15.52 -4.24
N VAL A 309 -16.79 14.99 -5.45
CA VAL A 309 -17.92 14.75 -6.35
C VAL A 309 -18.78 13.64 -5.79
N ASP A 310 -20.11 13.80 -5.92
CA ASP A 310 -21.08 12.77 -5.58
C ASP A 310 -20.74 11.43 -6.24
N ILE A 311 -20.85 10.34 -5.47
CA ILE A 311 -20.35 9.03 -5.88
C ILE A 311 -21.12 8.47 -7.07
N GLU A 312 -22.42 8.72 -7.18
CA GLU A 312 -23.23 8.25 -8.31
C GLU A 312 -22.84 8.99 -9.60
N THR A 313 -22.57 10.29 -9.49
CA THR A 313 -22.06 11.10 -10.61
C THR A 313 -20.69 10.60 -11.08
N ALA A 314 -19.76 10.36 -10.15
CA ALA A 314 -18.43 9.84 -10.45
C ALA A 314 -18.48 8.43 -11.05
N LYS A 315 -19.33 7.56 -10.49
CA LYS A 315 -19.57 6.20 -11.00
C LYS A 315 -20.14 6.23 -12.41
N ALA A 316 -21.16 7.05 -12.67
CA ALA A 316 -21.72 7.23 -14.01
C ALA A 316 -20.65 7.64 -15.03
N SER A 317 -19.72 8.53 -14.65
CA SER A 317 -18.58 8.88 -15.50
C SER A 317 -17.66 7.71 -15.80
N ALA A 318 -17.41 6.82 -14.84
CA ALA A 318 -16.61 5.61 -15.07
C ALA A 318 -17.34 4.61 -16.00
N LEU A 319 -18.65 4.43 -15.79
CA LEU A 319 -19.49 3.55 -16.61
C LEU A 319 -19.64 4.02 -18.06
N ALA A 320 -19.53 5.33 -18.30
CA ALA A 320 -19.59 5.93 -19.63
C ALA A 320 -18.30 5.78 -20.46
N MET A 321 -17.26 5.11 -19.94
CA MET A 321 -16.00 4.89 -20.65
C MET A 321 -16.18 4.09 -21.94
N ASP A 322 -15.46 4.50 -22.99
CA ASP A 322 -15.51 3.86 -24.31
C ASP A 322 -14.92 2.45 -24.30
N SER A 323 -15.79 1.45 -24.49
CA SER A 323 -15.42 0.03 -24.55
C SER A 323 -14.91 -0.47 -25.91
N GLY A 324 -14.90 0.37 -26.95
CA GLY A 324 -14.58 -0.03 -28.33
C GLY A 324 -13.15 -0.56 -28.53
N GLY A 325 -12.22 -0.18 -27.65
CA GLY A 325 -10.81 -0.61 -27.71
C GLY A 325 -10.55 -2.02 -27.18
N ILE A 326 -11.44 -2.57 -26.36
CA ILE A 326 -11.18 -3.76 -25.53
C ILE A 326 -10.85 -4.97 -26.40
N GLY A 327 -11.63 -5.23 -27.44
CA GLY A 327 -11.43 -6.40 -28.31
C GLY A 327 -10.14 -6.34 -29.11
N LEU A 328 -9.76 -5.16 -29.61
CA LEU A 328 -8.51 -4.97 -30.35
C LEU A 328 -7.30 -5.06 -29.42
N TYR A 329 -7.36 -4.43 -28.25
CA TYR A 329 -6.31 -4.52 -27.23
C TYR A 329 -6.06 -5.96 -26.81
N LYS A 330 -7.13 -6.73 -26.54
CA LYS A 330 -7.03 -8.15 -26.22
C LYS A 330 -6.25 -8.93 -27.28
N ARG A 331 -6.53 -8.73 -28.56
CA ARG A 331 -5.82 -9.44 -29.64
C ARG A 331 -4.30 -9.21 -29.59
N TYR A 332 -3.88 -7.97 -29.39
CA TYR A 332 -2.45 -7.67 -29.26
C TYR A 332 -1.85 -8.19 -27.95
N ARG A 333 -2.58 -8.09 -26.83
CA ARG A 333 -2.21 -8.70 -25.54
C ARG A 333 -1.97 -10.20 -25.69
N ASP A 334 -2.89 -10.92 -26.31
CA ASP A 334 -2.78 -12.38 -26.49
C ASP A 334 -1.52 -12.74 -27.30
N VAL A 335 -1.23 -12.00 -28.37
CA VAL A 335 0.00 -12.17 -29.17
C VAL A 335 1.25 -11.90 -28.33
N PHE A 336 1.26 -10.81 -27.57
CA PHE A 336 2.39 -10.42 -26.74
C PHE A 336 2.69 -11.47 -25.64
N VAL A 337 1.65 -11.90 -24.94
CA VAL A 337 1.74 -12.91 -23.85
C VAL A 337 2.13 -14.28 -24.40
N ALA A 338 1.56 -14.70 -25.55
CA ALA A 338 1.94 -15.94 -26.20
C ALA A 338 3.44 -15.95 -26.59
N GLY A 339 3.94 -14.85 -27.14
CA GLY A 339 5.37 -14.68 -27.45
C GLY A 339 6.25 -14.71 -26.20
N ALA A 340 5.80 -14.11 -25.08
CA ALA A 340 6.57 -14.06 -23.84
C ALA A 340 6.76 -15.46 -23.21
N LYS A 341 5.82 -16.38 -23.43
CA LYS A 341 5.87 -17.77 -22.95
C LYS A 341 6.76 -18.69 -23.80
N GLN A 342 7.11 -18.30 -25.02
CA GLN A 342 7.99 -19.11 -25.88
C GLN A 342 9.46 -19.02 -25.42
N ALA A 343 10.26 -20.05 -25.72
CA ALA A 343 11.70 -20.02 -25.46
C ALA A 343 12.36 -18.88 -26.27
N LYS A 344 13.35 -18.21 -25.69
CA LYS A 344 13.96 -16.98 -26.25
C LYS A 344 14.44 -17.10 -27.71
N GLY A 345 14.78 -18.30 -28.18
CA GLY A 345 15.21 -18.57 -29.57
C GLY A 345 14.12 -18.94 -30.57
N SER A 346 12.86 -19.15 -30.15
CA SER A 346 11.73 -19.44 -31.04
C SER A 346 10.74 -18.27 -31.18
N ARG A 347 11.08 -17.11 -30.60
CA ARG A 347 10.25 -15.89 -30.59
C ARG A 347 10.42 -15.12 -31.88
N ASP A 348 9.30 -14.71 -32.48
CA ASP A 348 9.32 -13.61 -33.43
C ASP A 348 9.29 -12.27 -32.66
N GLU A 349 10.48 -11.73 -32.39
CA GLU A 349 10.65 -10.49 -31.62
C GLU A 349 9.99 -9.28 -32.29
N SER A 350 9.88 -9.28 -33.62
CA SER A 350 9.24 -8.20 -34.39
C SER A 350 7.73 -8.19 -34.14
N ILE A 351 7.07 -9.35 -34.23
CA ILE A 351 5.64 -9.49 -33.95
C ILE A 351 5.33 -9.11 -32.49
N GLN A 352 6.15 -9.60 -31.54
CA GLN A 352 5.94 -9.29 -30.13
C GLN A 352 6.10 -7.79 -29.84
N SER A 353 7.15 -7.16 -30.38
CA SER A 353 7.39 -5.72 -30.22
C SER A 353 6.28 -4.88 -30.85
N HIS A 354 5.80 -5.28 -32.04
CA HIS A 354 4.66 -4.63 -32.68
C HIS A 354 3.40 -4.71 -31.83
N ALA A 355 3.07 -5.90 -31.32
CA ALA A 355 1.91 -6.09 -30.45
C ALA A 355 1.97 -5.22 -29.19
N PHE A 356 3.14 -5.17 -28.54
CA PHE A 356 3.37 -4.32 -27.37
C PHE A 356 3.17 -2.83 -27.67
N LEU A 357 3.72 -2.33 -28.79
CA LEU A 357 3.52 -0.94 -29.20
C LEU A 357 2.05 -0.61 -29.46
N GLN A 358 1.32 -1.53 -30.11
CA GLN A 358 -0.12 -1.36 -30.32
C GLN A 358 -0.90 -1.34 -29.01
N MET A 359 -0.55 -2.20 -28.05
CA MET A 359 -1.12 -2.17 -26.70
C MET A 359 -0.92 -0.80 -26.04
N GLN A 360 0.30 -0.25 -26.06
CA GLN A 360 0.59 1.06 -25.47
C GLN A 360 -0.18 2.20 -26.14
N MET A 361 -0.31 2.17 -27.47
CA MET A 361 -1.11 3.17 -28.21
C MET A 361 -2.59 3.11 -27.81
N LEU A 362 -3.15 1.91 -27.67
CA LEU A 362 -4.54 1.72 -27.25
C LEU A 362 -4.74 2.14 -25.79
N GLN A 363 -3.86 1.73 -24.87
CA GLN A 363 -3.89 2.18 -23.48
C GLN A 363 -3.93 3.71 -23.41
N LYS A 364 -3.00 4.39 -24.07
CA LYS A 364 -2.98 5.87 -24.09
C LYS A 364 -4.26 6.50 -24.65
N LYS A 365 -4.90 5.85 -25.63
CA LYS A 365 -6.12 6.34 -26.26
C LYS A 365 -7.33 6.22 -25.33
N TYR A 366 -7.47 5.09 -24.65
CA TYR A 366 -8.67 4.73 -23.87
C TYR A 366 -8.51 4.92 -22.35
N GLU A 367 -7.33 5.22 -21.84
CA GLU A 367 -7.13 5.47 -20.41
C GLU A 367 -7.96 6.70 -19.95
N PRO A 368 -8.65 6.62 -18.80
CA PRO A 368 -9.36 7.75 -18.21
C PRO A 368 -8.49 9.01 -18.12
N LYS A 369 -9.01 10.13 -18.63
CA LYS A 369 -8.29 11.42 -18.65
C LYS A 369 -8.78 12.42 -17.60
N HIS A 370 -10.01 12.24 -17.10
CA HIS A 370 -10.69 13.18 -16.23
C HIS A 370 -11.35 12.45 -15.06
N VAL A 371 -10.53 11.70 -14.30
CA VAL A 371 -10.98 11.04 -13.07
C VAL A 371 -11.35 12.10 -12.03
N MET A 372 -12.49 11.90 -11.37
CA MET A 372 -13.06 12.86 -10.42
C MET A 372 -12.70 12.48 -8.98
N PRO A 373 -12.33 13.43 -8.12
CA PRO A 373 -12.09 13.12 -6.71
C PRO A 373 -13.43 12.85 -6.01
N ILE A 374 -13.48 11.78 -5.20
CA ILE A 374 -14.72 11.25 -4.61
C ILE A 374 -14.69 11.19 -3.07
N THR A 375 -13.58 11.58 -2.45
CA THR A 375 -13.42 11.51 -0.99
C THR A 375 -12.45 12.57 -0.50
N ASP A 376 -12.46 12.85 0.80
CA ASP A 376 -11.39 13.57 1.52
C ASP A 376 -10.51 12.61 2.34
N LYS A 377 -10.89 11.32 2.41
CA LYS A 377 -10.27 10.30 3.25
C LYS A 377 -9.90 9.04 2.49
N LEU A 378 -8.80 8.44 2.89
CA LEU A 378 -8.34 7.12 2.44
C LEU A 378 -7.84 6.31 3.63
N LEU A 379 -7.89 4.99 3.50
CA LEU A 379 -7.20 4.06 4.38
C LEU A 379 -5.98 3.53 3.65
N TYR A 380 -4.82 3.54 4.29
CA TYR A 380 -3.61 2.89 3.82
C TYR A 380 -3.27 1.73 4.75
N ARG A 381 -3.00 0.56 4.19
CA ARG A 381 -2.61 -0.63 4.96
C ARG A 381 -1.21 -1.03 4.55
N TYR A 382 -0.38 -1.39 5.51
CA TYR A 382 1.00 -1.77 5.30
C TYR A 382 1.36 -2.93 6.21
N ASP A 383 2.15 -3.86 5.66
CA ASP A 383 2.52 -5.09 6.34
C ASP A 383 1.30 -5.85 6.83
N TYR A 384 0.74 -6.69 5.97
CA TYR A 384 -0.39 -7.52 6.37
C TYR A 384 -0.03 -8.42 7.57
N GLY A 385 1.24 -8.73 7.81
CA GLY A 385 1.72 -9.42 9.01
C GLY A 385 1.37 -8.67 10.30
N ASP A 386 1.99 -7.50 10.48
CA ASP A 386 1.78 -6.66 11.67
C ASP A 386 0.43 -5.91 11.64
N GLY A 387 -0.15 -5.70 10.47
CA GLY A 387 -1.45 -5.09 10.26
C GLY A 387 -1.46 -3.57 10.42
N TRP A 388 -0.39 -2.85 10.04
CA TRP A 388 -0.36 -1.39 10.19
C TRP A 388 -1.40 -0.71 9.32
N GLU A 389 -2.16 0.21 9.92
CA GLU A 389 -3.16 1.00 9.22
C GLU A 389 -2.94 2.50 9.48
N VAL A 390 -3.00 3.30 8.41
CA VAL A 390 -2.88 4.76 8.46
C VAL A 390 -4.15 5.38 7.87
N ASP A 391 -4.85 6.16 8.67
CA ASP A 391 -5.90 7.03 8.20
C ASP A 391 -5.29 8.27 7.53
N ILE A 392 -5.65 8.49 6.28
CA ILE A 392 -5.21 9.63 5.47
C ILE A 392 -6.39 10.57 5.34
N THR A 393 -6.27 11.80 5.85
CA THR A 393 -7.31 12.83 5.74
C THR A 393 -6.77 14.07 5.05
N LEU A 394 -7.44 14.53 3.99
CA LEU A 394 -7.19 15.83 3.39
C LEU A 394 -7.74 16.93 4.30
N VAL A 395 -6.85 17.80 4.79
CA VAL A 395 -7.20 18.87 5.74
C VAL A 395 -7.34 20.22 5.03
N LYS A 396 -6.48 20.48 4.05
CA LYS A 396 -6.42 21.78 3.37
C LYS A 396 -5.93 21.66 1.94
N GLU A 397 -6.44 22.51 1.07
CA GLU A 397 -5.95 22.68 -0.30
C GLU A 397 -5.39 24.10 -0.48
N PHE A 398 -4.21 24.22 -1.07
CA PHE A 398 -3.51 25.48 -1.30
C PHE A 398 -3.35 25.72 -2.79
N GLY A 399 -3.88 26.82 -3.31
CA GLY A 399 -3.69 27.21 -4.71
C GLY A 399 -4.65 26.52 -5.70
N LYS A 400 -5.55 25.67 -5.20
CA LYS A 400 -6.61 25.06 -6.02
C LYS A 400 -7.45 26.16 -6.68
N ASP A 401 -7.84 25.94 -7.93
CA ASP A 401 -8.58 26.90 -8.75
C ASP A 401 -7.90 28.27 -8.87
N ASN A 402 -6.56 28.29 -8.92
CA ASN A 402 -5.74 29.51 -9.01
C ASN A 402 -5.92 30.50 -7.85
N ARG A 403 -6.35 30.01 -6.68
CA ARG A 403 -6.43 30.85 -5.46
C ARG A 403 -5.03 31.26 -5.00
N MET A 404 -4.92 32.44 -4.37
CA MET A 404 -3.66 32.91 -3.79
C MET A 404 -3.18 31.98 -2.67
N VAL A 405 -1.86 31.78 -2.61
CA VAL A 405 -1.21 30.94 -1.60
C VAL A 405 -0.41 31.83 -0.65
N ALA A 406 -0.94 32.07 0.55
CA ALA A 406 -0.26 32.84 1.59
C ALA A 406 0.74 31.99 2.41
N ASP A 407 0.57 30.67 2.43
CA ASP A 407 1.46 29.76 3.14
C ASP A 407 2.75 29.54 2.32
N GLU A 408 3.88 30.05 2.83
CA GLU A 408 5.18 29.96 2.15
C GLU A 408 5.64 28.51 1.94
N THR A 409 5.33 27.62 2.88
CA THR A 409 5.72 26.20 2.76
C THR A 409 4.92 25.57 1.63
N ALA A 410 3.61 25.79 1.58
CA ALA A 410 2.77 25.31 0.49
C ALA A 410 3.17 25.90 -0.87
N ALA A 411 3.48 27.19 -0.93
CA ALA A 411 3.97 27.83 -2.15
C ALA A 411 5.27 27.17 -2.65
N LYS A 412 6.19 26.84 -1.74
CA LYS A 412 7.42 26.10 -2.06
C LYS A 412 7.14 24.68 -2.53
N VAL A 413 6.23 23.95 -1.89
CA VAL A 413 5.83 22.59 -2.33
C VAL A 413 5.26 22.63 -3.75
N ILE A 414 4.44 23.65 -4.08
CA ILE A 414 3.89 23.85 -5.43
C ILE A 414 5.01 24.11 -6.45
N ALA A 415 5.96 24.98 -6.11
CA ALA A 415 7.07 25.35 -6.99
C ALA A 415 8.03 24.19 -7.23
N ASP A 416 8.49 23.54 -6.16
CA ASP A 416 9.54 22.52 -6.21
C ASP A 416 8.99 21.12 -6.50
N ARG A 417 7.68 20.92 -6.35
CA ARG A 417 7.00 19.61 -6.33
C ARG A 417 7.57 18.63 -5.30
N ARG A 418 8.09 19.14 -4.19
CA ARG A 418 8.70 18.34 -3.13
C ARG A 418 7.80 18.31 -1.89
N PRO A 419 7.35 17.13 -1.44
CA PRO A 419 6.63 16.99 -0.19
C PRO A 419 7.43 17.50 1.02
N VAL A 420 6.73 18.04 2.02
CA VAL A 420 7.33 18.48 3.28
C VAL A 420 6.45 18.02 4.44
N CYS A 421 7.07 17.44 5.47
CA CYS A 421 6.40 17.19 6.74
C CYS A 421 6.53 18.44 7.63
N ILE A 422 5.39 18.96 8.09
CA ILE A 422 5.30 20.23 8.82
C ILE A 422 5.04 20.03 10.32
N ALA A 423 4.43 18.90 10.70
CA ALA A 423 4.21 18.52 12.09
C ALA A 423 4.29 17.00 12.25
N LYS A 424 4.62 16.57 13.47
CA LYS A 424 4.63 15.16 13.86
C LYS A 424 4.18 15.03 15.31
N ASP A 425 3.58 13.90 15.63
CA ASP A 425 3.38 13.41 16.99
C ASP A 425 3.93 11.96 17.06
N GLY A 426 4.75 11.68 18.07
CA GLY A 426 5.49 10.43 18.17
C GLY A 426 6.79 10.34 17.36
N LEU A 427 7.58 9.33 17.69
CA LEU A 427 8.77 8.89 16.97
C LEU A 427 8.41 8.01 15.77
N HIS A 428 9.42 7.55 15.04
CA HIS A 428 9.25 6.48 14.05
C HIS A 428 8.94 5.16 14.75
N VAL A 429 8.02 4.39 14.15
CA VAL A 429 7.75 3.00 14.49
C VAL A 429 8.71 2.09 13.71
N LEU A 430 8.43 0.79 13.67
CA LEU A 430 9.32 -0.21 13.10
C LEU A 430 8.54 -1.31 12.38
N ASP A 431 9.09 -1.81 11.28
CA ASP A 431 8.61 -3.04 10.62
C ASP A 431 8.80 -4.25 11.56
N ASP A 432 8.00 -5.31 11.38
CA ASP A 432 8.15 -6.61 12.07
C ASP A 432 8.14 -6.55 13.62
N CYS A 433 7.60 -5.48 14.22
CA CYS A 433 7.55 -5.35 15.68
C CYS A 433 6.24 -5.83 16.30
N GLY A 434 5.23 -6.18 15.51
CA GLY A 434 3.96 -6.71 16.00
C GLY A 434 2.93 -5.63 16.32
N HIS A 435 2.71 -4.71 15.38
CA HIS A 435 1.79 -3.57 15.52
C HIS A 435 2.18 -2.60 16.66
N VAL A 436 1.29 -1.65 17.00
CA VAL A 436 1.55 -0.64 18.05
C VAL A 436 1.85 -1.28 19.40
N PHE A 437 1.18 -2.39 19.74
CA PHE A 437 1.42 -3.11 21.00
C PHE A 437 2.82 -3.70 21.07
N GLY A 438 3.28 -4.35 20.00
CA GLY A 438 4.63 -4.86 19.94
C GLY A 438 5.70 -3.76 19.91
N TYR A 439 5.38 -2.57 19.37
CA TYR A 439 6.22 -1.39 19.51
C TYR A 439 6.31 -0.90 20.98
N ILE A 440 5.21 -0.94 21.73
CA ILE A 440 5.19 -0.62 23.17
C ILE A 440 6.03 -1.64 23.95
N ASP A 441 5.84 -2.95 23.72
CA ASP A 441 6.65 -4.02 24.33
C ASP A 441 8.15 -3.79 24.04
N MET A 442 8.49 -3.43 22.80
CA MET A 442 9.88 -3.13 22.40
C MET A 442 10.44 -1.94 23.19
N LEU A 443 9.69 -0.84 23.32
CA LEU A 443 10.12 0.33 24.08
C LEU A 443 10.28 0.00 25.56
N GLU A 444 9.35 -0.77 26.13
CA GLU A 444 9.42 -1.23 27.52
C GLU A 444 10.72 -2.00 27.78
N ILE A 445 11.02 -3.00 26.95
CA ILE A 445 12.25 -3.81 27.08
C ILE A 445 13.51 -2.95 26.91
N ILE A 446 13.53 -2.05 25.91
CA ILE A 446 14.67 -1.16 25.68
C ILE A 446 14.93 -0.24 26.87
N HIS A 447 13.90 0.14 27.62
CA HIS A 447 13.98 1.07 28.73
C HIS A 447 13.82 0.41 30.12
N GLY A 448 13.76 -0.91 30.17
CA GLY A 448 13.66 -1.70 31.39
C GLY A 448 14.99 -1.86 32.14
N ASP A 449 14.90 -2.49 33.31
CA ASP A 449 16.04 -2.65 34.23
C ASP A 449 16.98 -3.80 33.84
N ASP A 450 16.50 -4.80 33.10
CA ASP A 450 17.32 -5.89 32.57
C ASP A 450 18.24 -5.36 31.46
N ARG A 451 19.52 -5.19 31.80
CA ARG A 451 20.51 -4.62 30.89
C ARG A 451 20.88 -5.54 29.73
N GLU A 452 20.79 -6.85 29.91
CA GLU A 452 21.11 -7.81 28.84
C GLU A 452 19.98 -7.84 27.83
N GLU A 453 18.74 -7.98 28.29
CA GLU A 453 17.56 -7.97 27.43
C GLU A 453 17.42 -6.62 26.69
N ALA A 454 17.62 -5.51 27.39
CA ALA A 454 17.60 -4.17 26.79
C ALA A 454 18.73 -3.97 25.75
N ARG A 455 19.91 -4.59 25.93
CA ARG A 455 21.00 -4.51 24.95
C ARG A 455 20.62 -5.29 23.69
N ASP A 456 20.16 -6.52 23.86
CA ASP A 456 19.85 -7.42 22.77
C ASP A 456 18.67 -6.89 21.94
N MET A 457 17.65 -6.35 22.61
CA MET A 457 16.54 -5.67 21.95
C MET A 457 16.99 -4.44 21.15
N ARG A 458 17.86 -3.59 21.71
CA ARG A 458 18.41 -2.44 20.97
C ARG A 458 19.21 -2.88 19.76
N GLU A 459 19.93 -4.00 19.84
CA GLU A 459 20.67 -4.54 18.71
C GLU A 459 19.73 -5.01 17.60
N TRP A 460 18.68 -5.76 17.95
CA TRP A 460 17.64 -6.16 17.02
C TRP A 460 16.96 -4.97 16.35
N ALA A 461 16.47 -4.00 17.14
CA ALA A 461 15.77 -2.81 16.63
C ALA A 461 16.66 -2.00 15.68
N ARG A 462 17.95 -1.81 16.02
CA ARG A 462 18.93 -1.17 15.12
C ARG A 462 19.16 -1.96 13.84
N GLY A 463 19.12 -3.29 13.89
CA GLY A 463 19.20 -4.16 12.73
C GLY A 463 18.05 -3.96 11.75
N GLN A 464 16.88 -3.57 12.26
CA GLN A 464 15.68 -3.20 11.48
C GLN A 464 15.65 -1.72 11.07
N GLY A 465 16.70 -0.94 11.39
CA GLY A 465 16.80 0.47 11.02
C GLY A 465 16.22 1.44 12.05
N TRP A 466 15.76 0.96 13.20
CA TRP A 466 15.36 1.83 14.30
C TRP A 466 16.55 2.60 14.87
N THR A 467 16.39 3.91 15.04
CA THR A 467 17.47 4.76 15.56
C THR A 467 17.16 5.36 16.92
N GLY A 468 15.90 5.33 17.37
CA GLY A 468 15.41 6.03 18.57
C GLY A 468 15.60 7.54 18.53
N ARG A 469 16.01 8.12 17.39
CA ARG A 469 16.27 9.55 17.26
C ARG A 469 14.98 10.28 16.99
N ASP A 470 14.80 11.38 17.71
CA ASP A 470 13.79 12.37 17.40
C ASP A 470 14.21 13.20 16.19
N VAL A 471 13.57 12.94 15.04
CA VAL A 471 13.85 13.63 13.78
C VAL A 471 12.87 14.79 13.63
N SER A 472 13.38 16.00 13.44
CA SER A 472 12.51 17.16 13.21
C SER A 472 11.62 16.96 11.97
N PRO A 473 10.35 17.42 11.98
CA PRO A 473 9.42 17.21 10.86
C PRO A 473 10.03 17.54 9.49
N ARG A 474 10.73 18.68 9.38
CA ARG A 474 11.37 19.15 8.13
C ARG A 474 12.47 18.23 7.60
N GLN A 475 12.99 17.29 8.39
CA GLN A 475 14.03 16.35 7.99
C GLN A 475 13.48 14.96 7.64
N ILE A 476 12.20 14.69 7.90
CA ILE A 476 11.56 13.40 7.65
C ILE A 476 11.53 13.08 6.15
N LEU A 477 11.04 14.00 5.31
CA LEU A 477 10.74 13.81 3.87
C LEU A 477 11.77 14.40 2.91
#